data_AF-S1QXB8-F1
#
_entry.id   AF-S1QXB8-F1
#
_cell.length_a   1.000
_cell.length_b   1.000
_cell.length_c   1.000
_cell.angle_alpha   90.00
_cell.angle_beta   90.00
_cell.angle_gamma   90.00
#
_symmetry.space_group_name_H-M   'P 1'
#
loop_
_entity.id
_entity.type
_entity.pdbx_description
1 polymer ?
#
loop_
_entity_poly.entity_id
_entity_poly.type
_entity_poly.pdbx_seq_one_letter_code
_entity_poly.pdbx_strand_id
1 'polypeptide(L)' 'MNMAVKKAALACSVCGSRNYSKAVSTSRNANKRLEINKFCKYCNQYTLHRETK' A
#
# COMPACT_ATOMS: atom_id res chain seq x y z
N MET A 1 4.96 21.90 12.87
CA MET A 1 4.75 21.40 11.50
C MET A 1 4.23 19.97 11.58
N ASN A 2 2.91 19.78 11.69
CA ASN A 2 2.33 18.45 11.83
C ASN A 2 2.38 17.74 10.48
N MET A 3 3.37 16.88 10.27
CA MET A 3 3.32 15.90 9.18
C MET A 3 2.20 14.91 9.49
N ALA A 4 1.00 15.20 8.99
CA ALA A 4 -0.13 14.29 9.05
C ALA A 4 0.23 13.03 8.26
N VAL A 5 0.68 12.00 8.97
CA VAL A 5 0.98 10.70 8.40
C VAL A 5 -0.32 10.11 7.86
N LYS A 6 -0.51 10.18 6.53
CA LYS A 6 -1.64 9.53 5.87
C LYS A 6 -1.45 8.03 5.94
N LYS A 7 -2.33 7.33 6.67
CA LYS A 7 -2.35 5.87 6.65
C LYS A 7 -3.09 5.45 5.39
N ALA A 8 -2.40 4.72 4.52
CA ALA A 8 -3.03 4.14 3.34
C ALA A 8 -2.99 2.61 3.43
N ALA A 9 -4.09 1.98 3.05
CA ALA A 9 -4.20 0.54 3.01
C ALA A 9 -3.67 0.04 1.66
N LEU A 10 -2.85 -1.00 1.64
CA LEU A 10 -2.46 -1.65 0.40
C LEU A 10 -3.29 -2.90 0.17
N ALA A 11 -3.94 -2.95 -0.99
CA ALA A 11 -4.67 -4.10 -1.47
C ALA A 11 -3.82 -4.88 -2.46
N CYS A 12 -3.80 -6.21 -2.33
CA CYS A 12 -3.24 -7.10 -3.34
C CYS A 12 -4.02 -6.94 -4.65
N SER A 13 -3.33 -6.76 -5.79
CA SER A 13 -3.97 -6.65 -7.11
C SER A 13 -4.60 -7.96 -7.60
N VAL A 14 -4.26 -9.11 -7.00
CA VAL A 14 -4.73 -10.42 -7.42
C VAL A 14 -5.97 -10.86 -6.63
N CYS A 15 -5.93 -10.80 -5.30
CA CYS A 15 -7.05 -11.23 -4.45
C CYS A 15 -7.84 -10.07 -3.83
N GLY A 16 -7.43 -8.82 -4.04
CA GLY A 16 -8.07 -7.65 -3.41
C GLY A 16 -7.83 -7.54 -1.90
N SER A 17 -7.09 -8.47 -1.28
CA SER A 17 -6.92 -8.49 0.17
C SER A 17 -6.14 -7.28 0.67
N ARG A 18 -6.75 -6.53 1.59
CA ARG A 18 -6.17 -5.37 2.29
C ARG A 18 -5.46 -5.85 3.56
N ASN A 19 -4.27 -6.42 3.39
CA ASN A 19 -3.52 -7.03 4.50
C ASN A 19 -2.60 -6.03 5.23
N TYR A 20 -2.42 -4.83 4.67
CA TYR A 20 -1.32 -3.96 5.05
C TYR A 20 -1.71 -2.49 5.06
N SER A 21 -1.85 -1.90 6.25
CA SER A 21 -1.89 -0.45 6.44
C SER A 21 -0.46 0.07 6.60
N LYS A 22 -0.02 0.97 5.71
CA LYS A 22 1.28 1.64 5.82
C LYS A 22 1.05 3.11 6.11
N ALA A 23 1.86 3.64 7.01
CA ALA A 23 2.03 5.07 7.18
C ALA A 23 2.76 5.59 5.92
N VAL A 24 2.02 6.22 5.02
CA VAL A 24 2.61 6.90 3.87
C VAL A 24 3.08 8.25 4.37
N SER A 25 4.40 8.40 4.49
CA SER A 25 4.99 9.71 4.70
C SER A 25 4.60 10.57 3.50
N THR A 26 3.93 11.69 3.76
CA THR A 26 3.54 12.68 2.74
C THR A 26 4.76 13.47 2.27
N SER A 27 5.88 12.77 2.03
CA SER A 27 7.03 13.31 1.33
C SER A 27 6.54 13.77 -0.05
N ARG A 28 7.02 14.92 -0.50
CA ARG A 28 6.48 15.79 -1.57
C ARG A 28 6.26 15.14 -2.94
N ASN A 29 6.50 13.83 -3.07
CA ASN A 29 6.26 12.98 -4.24
C ASN A 29 4.94 12.18 -4.17
N ALA A 30 3.98 12.61 -3.35
CA ALA A 30 2.68 11.97 -3.13
C ALA A 30 1.73 11.88 -4.35
N ASN A 31 2.21 12.19 -5.55
CA ASN A 31 1.45 12.02 -6.79
C ASN A 31 1.54 10.57 -7.34
N LYS A 32 2.57 9.82 -6.96
CA LYS A 32 2.76 8.45 -7.43
C LYS A 32 2.05 7.46 -6.49
N ARG A 33 1.02 6.77 -7.00
CA ARG A 33 0.36 5.65 -6.28
C ARG A 33 1.44 4.68 -5.81
N LEU A 34 1.46 4.34 -4.52
CA LEU A 34 2.44 3.41 -3.98
C LEU A 34 2.11 1.99 -4.46
N GLU A 35 3.00 1.39 -5.23
CA GLU A 35 2.91 0.01 -5.70
C GLU A 35 4.10 -0.77 -5.13
N ILE A 36 3.84 -1.79 -4.32
CA ILE A 36 4.89 -2.62 -3.68
C ILE A 36 4.70 -4.08 -4.06
N ASN A 37 5.78 -4.77 -4.41
CA ASN A 37 5.74 -6.22 -4.53
C ASN A 37 5.87 -6.84 -3.14
N LYS A 38 4.81 -7.48 -2.67
CA LYS A 38 4.76 -8.14 -1.37
C LYS A 38 4.17 -9.53 -1.50
N PHE A 39 4.63 -10.44 -0.65
CA PHE A 39 4.01 -11.75 -0.51
C PHE A 39 2.57 -11.59 -0.03
N CYS A 40 1.63 -12.17 -0.79
CA CYS A 40 0.23 -12.26 -0.39
C CYS A 40 -0.02 -13.64 0.21
N LYS A 41 -0.42 -13.69 1.49
CA LYS A 41 -0.77 -14.95 2.18
C LYS A 41 -1.96 -15.69 1.55
N TYR A 42 -2.85 -14.97 0.86
CA TYR A 42 -4.03 -15.57 0.21
C TYR A 42 -3.69 -16.16 -1.16
N CYS A 43 -2.75 -15.55 -1.89
CA CYS A 43 -2.32 -16.05 -3.20
C CYS A 43 -1.08 -16.95 -3.10
N ASN A 44 -0.51 -17.08 -1.90
CA ASN A 44 0.72 -17.79 -1.56
C ASN A 44 1.91 -17.45 -2.49
N GLN A 45 1.96 -16.21 -3.00
CA GLN A 45 2.95 -15.75 -3.96
C GLN A 45 3.23 -14.25 -3.80
N TYR A 46 4.35 -13.78 -4.34
CA TYR A 46 4.63 -12.35 -4.42
C TYR A 46 3.75 -11.70 -5.47
N THR A 47 2.98 -10.72 -5.04
CA THR A 47 2.04 -10.00 -5.89
C THR A 47 2.20 -8.51 -5.70
N LEU A 48 1.82 -7.77 -6.73
CA LEU A 48 1.76 -6.32 -6.67
C LEU A 48 0.65 -5.91 -5.71
N HIS A 49 0.99 -5.13 -4.69
CA HIS A 49 0.04 -4.50 -3.79
C HIS A 49 -0.01 -3.01 -4.09
N ARG A 50 -1.22 -2.49 -4.25
CA ARG A 50 -1.46 -1.09 -4.62
C ARG A 50 -2.10 -0.37 -3.46
N GLU A 51 -1.69 0.88 -3.28
CA GLU A 51 -2.35 1.77 -2.34
C GLU A 51 -3.83 1.97 -2.72
N THR A 52 -4.68 1.69 -1.75
CA THR A 52 -6.12 1.95 -1.75
C THR A 52 -6.38 3.13 -0.83
N LYS A 53 -7.21 4.05 -1.34
CA LYS A 53 -7.54 5.33 -0.71
C LYS A 53 -8.33 5.14 0.58
#